data_AF-A0A959PZ05-F1
#
_entry.id   AF-A0A959PZ05-F1
#
_cell.length_a   1.000
_cell.length_b   1.000
_cell.length_c   1.000
_cell.angle_alpha   90.00
_cell.angle_beta   90.00
_cell.angle_gamma   90.00
#
_symmetry.space_group_name_H-M   'P 1'
#
loop_
_entity.id
_entity.type
_entity.pdbx_description
1 polymer ?
#
loop_
_entity_poly.entity_id
_entity_poly.type
_entity_poly.pdbx_seq_one_letter_code
_entity_poly.pdbx_strand_id
1 'polypeptide(L)'
;MYIIILVCIFLTCTHITGQTDSNAVSSHFSGKILATNNGISLVPSFSLDKPALLFNLALGKRRLSFDPDIRFSLEGKPWSMLFWFRYKAVQKNKLDLRVGMHPGYNFRTISVVSYEKTKDVIETRRFLAFEIAPNYRISDKIKVGAYYLFSLGFDDSQKYTHFVTLNTSFPNIKVLPGIQVGL
;
A
#
# COMPACT_ATOMS: atom_id res chain seq x y z
N MET A 1 12.66 -8.65 -29.10
CA MET A 1 13.00 -10.08 -28.90
C MET A 1 13.70 -10.36 -27.56
N TYR A 2 14.42 -9.41 -26.95
CA TYR A 2 15.11 -9.63 -25.66
C TYR A 2 14.22 -9.53 -24.41
N ILE A 3 13.08 -8.85 -24.47
CA ILE A 3 12.16 -8.68 -23.32
C ILE A 3 11.34 -9.95 -23.02
N ILE A 4 11.04 -10.76 -24.04
CA ILE A 4 10.28 -12.01 -23.87
C ILE A 4 11.16 -13.11 -23.23
N ILE A 5 12.45 -13.11 -23.55
CA ILE A 5 13.42 -14.09 -23.00
C ILE A 5 13.63 -13.85 -21.48
N LEU A 6 13.57 -12.60 -21.01
CA LEU A 6 13.72 -12.29 -19.58
C LEU A 6 12.50 -12.72 -18.74
N VAL A 7 11.30 -12.71 -19.33
CA VAL A 7 10.05 -13.13 -18.66
C VAL A 7 9.91 -14.65 -18.61
N CYS A 8 10.42 -15.38 -19.60
CA CYS A 8 10.39 -16.85 -19.60
C CYS A 8 11.37 -17.49 -18.60
N ILE A 9 12.49 -16.83 -18.27
CA ILE A 9 13.48 -17.34 -17.28
C ILE A 9 12.91 -17.35 -15.85
N PHE A 10 11.85 -16.59 -15.56
CA PHE A 10 11.21 -16.58 -14.25
C PHE A 10 10.15 -17.70 -14.04
N LEU A 11 9.75 -18.42 -15.10
CA LEU A 11 8.67 -19.42 -15.02
C LEU A 11 9.11 -20.88 -14.91
N THR A 12 10.40 -21.20 -15.03
CA THR A 12 10.86 -22.58 -14.95
C THR A 12 11.75 -22.79 -13.73
N CYS A 13 11.12 -23.31 -12.67
CA CYS A 13 11.67 -24.14 -11.58
C CYS A 13 11.30 -23.62 -10.19
N THR A 14 10.07 -23.90 -9.75
CA THR A 14 9.77 -24.06 -8.33
C THR A 14 9.01 -25.36 -8.12
N HIS A 15 9.74 -26.47 -8.08
CA HIS A 15 9.27 -27.62 -7.31
C HIS A 15 9.29 -27.19 -5.84
N ILE A 16 8.12 -26.92 -5.26
CA ILE A 16 8.00 -26.70 -3.81
C ILE A 16 8.10 -28.08 -3.17
N THR A 17 9.33 -28.52 -2.87
CA THR A 17 9.54 -29.59 -1.91
C THR A 17 9.53 -28.96 -0.51
N GLY A 18 8.57 -29.38 0.31
CA GLY A 18 8.49 -28.97 1.71
C GLY A 18 9.61 -29.63 2.51
N GLN A 19 10.77 -28.99 2.59
CA GLN A 19 11.81 -29.36 3.54
C GLN A 19 11.46 -28.75 4.90
N THR A 20 11.08 -29.60 5.85
CA THR A 20 10.82 -29.21 7.25
C THR A 20 12.15 -28.86 7.91
N ASP A 21 12.65 -27.67 7.68
CA ASP A 21 13.80 -27.12 8.41
C ASP A 21 13.37 -26.76 9.83
N SER A 22 14.10 -27.30 10.81
CA SER A 22 13.93 -27.13 12.26
C SER A 22 14.17 -25.70 12.78
N ASN A 23 14.37 -24.73 11.89
CA ASN A 23 14.34 -23.30 12.19
C ASN A 23 13.04 -22.72 11.62
N ALA A 24 11.93 -22.80 12.36
CA ALA A 24 10.63 -22.34 11.90
C ALA A 24 10.64 -20.83 11.57
N VAL A 25 10.91 -20.48 10.31
CA VAL A 25 10.83 -19.11 9.84
C VAL A 25 9.35 -18.77 9.64
N SER A 26 8.80 -17.91 10.50
CA SER A 26 7.40 -17.49 10.42
C SER A 26 7.13 -16.72 9.11
N SER A 27 6.36 -17.34 8.22
CA SER A 27 5.63 -16.66 7.14
C SER A 27 4.26 -16.21 7.65
N HIS A 28 3.68 -15.19 7.01
CA HIS A 28 2.31 -14.78 7.27
C HIS A 28 1.57 -14.46 5.98
N PHE A 29 0.27 -14.74 5.99
CA PHE A 29 -0.69 -14.35 4.98
C PHE A 29 -1.91 -13.79 5.69
N SER A 30 -2.41 -12.65 5.23
CA SER A 30 -3.64 -12.05 5.74
C SER A 30 -4.35 -11.27 4.65
N GLY A 31 -5.66 -11.12 4.78
CA GLY A 31 -6.50 -10.35 3.87
C GLY A 31 -7.61 -9.61 4.62
N LYS A 32 -7.98 -8.45 4.09
CA LYS A 32 -9.08 -7.62 4.57
C LYS A 32 -9.89 -7.14 3.36
N ILE A 33 -11.21 -7.23 3.49
CA ILE A 33 -12.16 -6.66 2.53
C ILE A 33 -12.92 -5.55 3.26
N LEU A 34 -13.06 -4.39 2.64
CA LEU A 34 -13.76 -3.24 3.19
C LEU A 34 -14.71 -2.66 2.15
N ALA A 35 -15.99 -2.53 2.50
CA ALA A 35 -16.93 -1.69 1.78
C ALA A 35 -17.08 -0.35 2.52
N THR A 36 -17.06 0.76 1.78
CA THR A 36 -17.22 2.11 2.32
C THR A 36 -18.21 2.90 1.46
N ASN A 37 -18.93 3.85 2.08
CA ASN A 37 -19.75 4.82 1.35
C ASN A 37 -18.92 5.99 0.80
N ASN A 38 -17.67 6.14 1.26
CA ASN A 38 -16.76 7.19 0.82
C ASN A 38 -15.32 6.64 0.67
N GLY A 39 -14.88 6.48 -0.58
CA GLY A 39 -13.56 6.00 -0.95
C GLY A 39 -12.48 7.06 -0.78
N ILE A 40 -11.94 7.18 0.43
CA ILE A 40 -10.85 8.11 0.76
C ILE A 40 -9.49 7.43 0.55
N SER A 41 -8.52 8.15 -0.04
CA SER A 41 -7.13 7.72 -0.13
C SER A 41 -6.23 8.49 0.84
N LEU A 42 -5.10 7.88 1.23
CA LEU A 42 -4.09 8.54 2.05
C LEU A 42 -3.55 9.81 1.38
N VAL A 43 -3.27 9.72 0.07
CA VAL A 43 -2.93 10.89 -0.75
C VAL A 43 -4.25 11.49 -1.26
N PRO A 44 -4.64 12.69 -0.81
CA PRO A 44 -6.00 13.21 -1.05
C PRO A 44 -6.38 13.31 -2.53
N SER A 45 -5.42 13.68 -3.40
CA SER A 45 -5.64 13.78 -4.84
C SER A 45 -5.98 12.44 -5.54
N PHE A 46 -5.90 11.32 -4.81
CA PHE A 46 -6.26 9.99 -5.29
C PHE A 46 -7.58 9.46 -4.73
N SER A 47 -8.30 10.23 -3.90
CA SER A 47 -9.62 9.85 -3.40
C SER A 47 -10.62 9.65 -4.55
N LEU A 48 -11.57 8.75 -4.35
CA LEU A 48 -12.68 8.50 -5.28
C LEU A 48 -13.91 9.35 -4.96
N ASP A 49 -14.10 9.66 -3.67
CA ASP A 49 -15.26 10.39 -3.13
C ASP A 49 -16.62 9.75 -3.49
N LYS A 50 -16.62 8.43 -3.65
CA LYS A 50 -17.81 7.59 -3.94
C LYS A 50 -17.75 6.28 -3.15
N PRO A 51 -18.87 5.55 -3.06
CA PRO A 51 -18.87 4.22 -2.46
C PRO A 51 -17.89 3.27 -3.17
N ALA A 52 -17.13 2.52 -2.38
CA ALA A 52 -16.01 1.72 -2.85
C ALA A 52 -15.89 0.38 -2.12
N LEU A 53 -15.26 -0.57 -2.81
CA LEU A 53 -14.84 -1.87 -2.30
C LEU A 53 -13.31 -1.96 -2.37
N LEU A 54 -12.68 -2.28 -1.24
CA LEU A 54 -11.22 -2.35 -1.09
C LEU A 54 -10.82 -3.76 -0.65
N PHE A 55 -9.77 -4.28 -1.28
CA PHE A 55 -9.15 -5.56 -0.98
C PHE A 55 -7.69 -5.30 -0.59
N ASN A 56 -7.36 -5.53 0.67
CA ASN A 56 -5.99 -5.42 1.18
C ASN A 56 -5.48 -6.81 1.52
N LEU A 57 -4.39 -7.24 0.89
CA LEU A 57 -3.71 -8.47 1.26
C LEU A 57 -2.33 -8.13 1.82
N ALA A 58 -1.78 -9.03 2.61
CA ALA A 58 -0.40 -8.96 3.07
C ALA A 58 0.19 -10.36 3.10
N LEU A 59 1.29 -10.55 2.38
CA LEU A 59 2.08 -11.77 2.32
C LEU A 59 3.49 -11.42 2.78
N GLY A 60 4.07 -12.15 3.73
CA GLY A 60 5.40 -11.79 4.20
C GLY A 60 6.18 -12.92 4.83
N LYS A 61 7.50 -12.74 4.85
CA LYS A 61 8.45 -13.64 5.50
C LYS A 61 9.52 -12.80 6.17
N ARG A 62 9.74 -13.03 7.47
CA ARG A 62 10.68 -12.26 8.30
C ARG A 62 10.40 -10.74 8.22
N ARG A 63 11.29 -9.98 7.57
CA ARG A 63 11.24 -8.51 7.48
C ARG A 63 10.67 -7.98 6.17
N LEU A 64 10.44 -8.85 5.18
CA LEU A 64 9.93 -8.49 3.87
C LEU A 64 8.44 -8.82 3.76
N SER A 65 7.65 -7.91 3.19
CA SER A 65 6.26 -8.14 2.82
C SER A 65 5.92 -7.64 1.42
N PHE A 66 4.94 -8.32 0.82
CA PHE A 66 4.23 -7.92 -0.38
C PHE A 66 2.76 -7.69 0.01
N ASP A 67 2.29 -6.43 -0.09
CA ASP A 67 0.99 -6.01 0.40
C ASP A 67 0.15 -5.38 -0.73
N PRO A 68 -0.49 -6.17 -1.61
CA PRO A 68 -1.32 -5.62 -2.67
C PRO A 68 -2.61 -4.99 -2.10
N ASP A 69 -2.96 -3.83 -2.64
CA ASP A 69 -4.12 -3.02 -2.28
C ASP A 69 -4.89 -2.69 -3.55
N ILE A 70 -6.03 -3.34 -3.73
CA ILE A 70 -6.85 -3.28 -4.94
C ILE A 70 -8.20 -2.68 -4.59
N ARG A 71 -8.63 -1.66 -5.33
CA ARG A 71 -9.81 -0.88 -5.00
C ARG A 71 -10.69 -0.64 -6.23
N PHE A 72 -11.99 -0.75 -6.03
CA PHE A 72 -13.03 -0.52 -7.03
C PHE A 72 -14.10 0.41 -6.46
N SER A 73 -14.80 1.14 -7.33
CA SER A 73 -16.10 1.71 -6.95
C SER A 73 -17.12 0.59 -6.76
N LEU A 74 -18.20 0.83 -6.01
CA LEU A 74 -19.31 -0.14 -5.93
C LEU A 74 -20.08 -0.30 -7.26
N GLU A 75 -19.87 0.61 -8.22
CA GLU A 75 -20.33 0.46 -9.61
C GLU A 75 -19.45 -0.51 -10.43
N GLY A 76 -18.40 -1.08 -9.84
CA GLY A 76 -17.49 -2.03 -10.49
C GLY A 76 -16.38 -1.37 -11.33
N LYS A 77 -16.26 -0.04 -11.32
CA LYS A 77 -15.16 0.65 -12.02
C LYS A 77 -13.86 0.53 -11.20
N PRO A 78 -12.71 0.24 -11.82
CA PRO A 78 -11.44 0.25 -11.11
C PRO A 78 -11.16 1.66 -10.57
N TRP A 79 -10.60 1.74 -9.37
CA TRP A 79 -10.22 3.00 -8.73
C TRP A 79 -8.71 3.10 -8.54
N SER A 80 -8.11 2.15 -7.82
CA SER A 80 -6.66 2.11 -7.67
C SER A 80 -6.13 0.71 -7.39
N MET A 81 -4.91 0.44 -7.84
CA MET A 81 -4.18 -0.79 -7.52
C MET A 81 -2.76 -0.44 -7.13
N LEU A 82 -2.36 -0.77 -5.90
CA LEU A 82 -1.03 -0.51 -5.35
C LEU A 82 -0.39 -1.84 -4.95
N PHE A 83 0.82 -2.11 -5.43
CA PHE A 83 1.49 -3.38 -5.20
C PHE A 83 2.72 -3.18 -4.31
N TRP A 84 2.50 -3.10 -3.00
CA TRP A 84 3.55 -2.71 -2.06
C TRP A 84 4.58 -3.79 -1.82
N PHE A 85 5.85 -3.43 -1.93
CA PHE A 85 6.99 -4.17 -1.39
C PHE A 85 7.54 -3.39 -0.21
N ARG A 86 7.58 -4.00 0.97
CA ARG A 86 8.01 -3.32 2.20
C ARG A 86 9.03 -4.13 2.95
N TYR A 87 9.98 -3.42 3.56
CA TYR A 87 11.03 -3.98 4.38
C TYR A 87 11.09 -3.27 5.73
N LYS A 88 11.11 -4.07 6.81
CA LYS A 88 11.33 -3.59 8.18
C LYS A 88 12.83 -3.40 8.41
N ALA A 89 13.35 -2.25 8.00
CA ALA A 89 14.78 -1.91 8.07
C ALA A 89 15.33 -1.88 9.49
N VAL A 90 14.56 -1.35 10.45
CA VAL A 90 14.91 -1.35 11.87
C VAL A 90 13.75 -1.88 12.68
N GLN A 91 14.05 -2.77 13.62
CA GLN A 91 13.11 -3.28 14.64
C GLN A 91 13.85 -3.37 15.97
N LYS A 92 13.80 -2.29 16.75
CA LYS A 92 14.42 -2.19 18.07
C LYS A 92 13.39 -1.65 19.07
N ASN A 93 13.61 -1.87 20.36
CA ASN A 93 12.64 -1.52 21.42
C ASN A 93 12.12 -0.07 21.37
N LYS A 94 12.94 0.89 20.92
CA LYS A 94 12.54 2.30 20.80
C LYS A 94 12.29 2.78 19.36
N LEU A 95 12.88 2.13 18.36
CA LEU A 95 12.86 2.60 16.98
C LEU A 95 12.43 1.47 16.05
N ASP A 96 11.39 1.74 15.29
CA ASP A 96 10.96 0.94 14.15
C ASP A 96 11.07 1.78 12.89
N LEU A 97 11.70 1.24 11.86
CA LEU A 97 11.80 1.89 10.55
C LEU A 97 11.31 0.93 9.48
N ARG A 98 10.30 1.37 8.74
CA ARG A 98 9.84 0.70 7.52
C ARG A 98 10.22 1.53 6.32
N VAL A 99 10.71 0.83 5.29
CA VAL A 99 10.87 1.38 3.95
C VAL A 99 10.05 0.55 2.98
N GLY A 100 9.66 1.14 1.86
CA GLY A 100 8.94 0.39 0.84
C GLY A 100 8.92 1.10 -0.50
N MET A 101 8.44 0.37 -1.49
CA MET A 101 8.14 0.90 -2.81
C MET A 101 6.92 0.20 -3.39
N HIS A 102 6.25 0.82 -4.34
CA HIS A 102 5.19 0.17 -5.10
C HIS A 102 5.01 0.78 -6.48
N PRO A 103 4.80 -0.05 -7.53
CA PRO A 103 4.06 0.44 -8.68
C PRO A 103 2.60 0.68 -8.26
N GLY A 104 2.04 1.78 -8.77
CA GLY A 104 0.69 2.21 -8.52
C GLY A 104 -0.04 2.51 -9.82
N TYR A 105 -1.31 2.13 -9.86
CA TYR A 105 -2.23 2.42 -10.94
C TYR A 105 -3.41 3.17 -10.32
N ASN A 106 -3.71 4.35 -10.83
CA ASN A 106 -4.89 5.11 -10.45
C ASN A 106 -5.75 5.33 -11.69
N PHE A 107 -7.03 4.98 -11.59
CA PHE A 107 -7.95 5.01 -12.72
C PHE A 107 -8.92 6.18 -12.54
N ARG A 108 -9.17 6.91 -13.62
CA ARG A 108 -10.22 7.94 -13.66
C ARG A 108 -11.00 7.86 -14.97
N THR A 109 -12.27 8.21 -14.91
CA THR A 109 -13.08 8.39 -16.12
C THR A 109 -12.82 9.80 -16.66
N ILE A 110 -12.46 9.90 -17.93
CA ILE A 110 -12.36 11.16 -18.68
C ILE A 110 -13.27 11.08 -19.89
N SER A 111 -13.82 12.23 -20.30
CA SER A 111 -14.61 12.32 -21.52
C SER A 111 -13.70 12.78 -22.67
N VAL A 112 -13.64 12.00 -23.74
CA VAL A 112 -12.85 12.30 -24.94
C VAL A 112 -13.77 12.48 -26.15
N VAL A 113 -13.44 13.45 -27.01
CA VAL A 113 -14.16 13.66 -28.26
C VAL A 113 -13.54 12.79 -29.35
N SER A 114 -14.33 11.91 -29.96
CA SER A 114 -13.91 11.04 -31.05
C SER A 114 -15.00 11.03 -32.12
N TYR A 115 -14.64 11.44 -33.35
CA TYR A 115 -15.57 11.54 -34.49
C TYR A 115 -16.88 12.27 -34.13
N GLU A 116 -16.76 13.48 -33.56
CA GLU A 116 -17.88 14.34 -33.13
C GLU A 116 -18.79 13.76 -32.03
N LYS A 117 -18.39 12.64 -31.40
CA LYS A 117 -19.10 12.05 -30.26
C LYS A 117 -18.22 12.08 -29.02
N THR A 118 -18.79 12.58 -27.91
CA THR A 118 -18.18 12.47 -26.59
C THR A 118 -18.34 11.05 -26.08
N LYS A 119 -17.23 10.42 -25.69
CA LYS A 119 -17.21 9.09 -25.08
C LYS A 119 -16.41 9.13 -23.78
N ASP A 120 -16.92 8.44 -22.78
CA ASP A 120 -16.20 8.23 -21.54
C ASP A 120 -15.22 7.07 -21.69
N VAL A 121 -13.96 7.32 -21.33
CA VAL A 121 -12.89 6.33 -21.33
C VAL A 121 -12.23 6.30 -19.96
N ILE A 122 -11.70 5.13 -19.60
CA ILE A 122 -10.92 4.97 -18.36
C ILE A 122 -9.47 5.26 -18.69
N GLU A 123 -8.96 6.38 -18.17
CA GLU A 123 -7.55 6.70 -18.20
C GLU A 123 -6.85 6.03 -17.02
N THR A 124 -5.70 5.42 -17.28
CA THR A 124 -4.84 4.84 -16.24
C THR A 124 -3.63 5.73 -16.01
N ARG A 125 -3.45 6.20 -14.78
CA ARG A 125 -2.28 6.95 -14.32
C ARG A 125 -1.35 6.01 -13.56
N ARG A 126 -0.14 5.82 -14.08
CA ARG A 126 0.88 4.90 -13.58
C ARG A 126 1.96 5.68 -12.86
N PHE A 127 2.39 5.16 -11.74
CA PHE A 127 3.47 5.76 -10.95
C PHE A 127 4.28 4.70 -10.21
N LEU A 128 5.51 5.05 -9.85
CA LEU A 128 6.34 4.30 -8.92
C LEU A 128 6.55 5.16 -7.68
N ALA A 129 6.17 4.66 -6.51
CA ALA A 129 6.35 5.37 -5.26
C ALA A 129 7.31 4.68 -4.31
N PHE A 130 7.90 5.47 -3.43
CA PHE A 130 8.87 5.09 -2.41
C PHE A 130 8.43 5.66 -1.07
N GLU A 131 8.62 4.88 -0.02
CA GLU A 131 8.15 5.22 1.31
C GLU A 131 9.26 5.07 2.36
N ILE A 132 9.29 6.00 3.30
CA ILE A 132 10.06 5.92 4.55
C ILE A 132 9.11 6.26 5.70
N ALA A 133 8.97 5.34 6.66
CA ALA A 133 8.05 5.48 7.78
C ALA A 133 8.75 5.17 9.12
N PRO A 134 9.46 6.14 9.72
CA PRO A 134 10.04 5.99 11.04
C PRO A 134 8.97 6.09 12.13
N ASN A 135 9.16 5.30 13.19
CA ASN A 135 8.32 5.28 14.37
C ASN A 135 9.22 5.22 15.61
N TYR A 136 9.07 6.16 16.53
CA TYR A 136 9.87 6.24 17.74
C TYR A 136 8.99 6.21 19.00
N ARG A 137 9.29 5.28 19.91
CA ARG A 137 8.65 5.16 21.21
C ARG A 137 9.41 6.03 22.22
N ILE A 138 8.83 7.16 22.57
CA ILE A 138 9.37 8.08 23.58
C ILE A 138 9.26 7.44 24.96
N SER A 139 8.10 6.84 25.25
CA SER A 139 7.83 6.08 26.47
C SER A 139 6.78 4.99 26.19
N ASP A 140 6.46 4.16 27.16
CA ASP A 140 5.38 3.15 27.03
C ASP A 140 3.99 3.76 26.83
N LYS A 141 3.86 5.09 27.01
CA LYS A 141 2.62 5.85 26.88
C LYS A 141 2.59 6.77 25.66
N ILE A 142 3.72 7.02 25.00
CA ILE A 142 3.83 7.99 23.91
C ILE A 142 4.70 7.43 22.80
N LYS A 143 4.14 7.39 21.59
CA LYS A 143 4.85 7.04 20.38
C LYS A 143 4.60 8.10 19.32
N VAL A 144 5.67 8.54 18.68
CA VAL A 144 5.62 9.48 17.56
C VAL A 144 6.06 8.78 16.28
N GLY A 145 5.53 9.22 15.15
CA GLY A 145 5.88 8.67 13.85
C GLY A 145 5.85 9.73 12.78
N ALA A 146 6.56 9.44 11.70
CA ALA A 146 6.47 10.17 10.47
C ALA A 146 6.22 9.20 9.32
N TYR A 147 5.67 9.73 8.24
CA TYR A 147 5.46 9.01 7.00
C TYR A 147 5.84 9.95 5.86
N TYR A 148 6.79 9.53 5.03
CA TYR A 148 7.13 10.23 3.81
C TYR A 148 6.93 9.30 2.63
N LEU A 149 6.18 9.78 1.64
CA LEU A 149 5.93 9.11 0.38
C LEU A 149 6.34 10.04 -0.76
N PHE A 150 7.19 9.52 -1.63
CA PHE A 150 7.59 10.16 -2.87
C PHE A 150 7.11 9.32 -4.05
N SER A 151 6.55 9.92 -5.10
CA SER A 151 6.16 9.17 -6.29
C SER A 151 6.59 9.84 -7.59
N LEU A 152 6.99 9.00 -8.55
CA LEU A 152 7.29 9.32 -9.94
C LEU A 152 6.11 8.91 -10.83
N GLY A 153 5.44 9.87 -11.46
CA GLY A 153 4.36 9.62 -12.42
C GLY A 153 4.90 9.45 -13.85
N PHE A 154 4.40 8.44 -14.57
CA PHE A 154 4.87 8.11 -15.92
C PHE A 154 4.01 8.69 -17.04
N ASP A 155 2.72 8.92 -16.78
CA ASP A 155 1.77 9.45 -17.75
C ASP A 155 1.72 10.99 -17.71
N ASP A 156 0.94 11.61 -18.61
CA ASP A 156 0.79 13.07 -18.74
C ASP A 156 -0.05 13.69 -17.61
N SER A 157 0.38 13.40 -16.39
CA SER A 157 -0.18 13.84 -15.12
C SER A 157 0.94 14.24 -14.17
N GLN A 158 0.66 14.34 -12.87
CA GLN A 158 1.62 14.73 -11.83
C GLN A 158 2.90 13.87 -11.91
N LYS A 159 4.02 14.47 -12.33
CA LYS A 159 5.29 13.77 -12.50
C LYS A 159 5.98 13.47 -11.18
N TYR A 160 5.87 14.37 -10.21
CA TYR A 160 6.47 14.23 -8.88
C TYR A 160 5.44 14.54 -7.81
N THR A 161 5.28 13.65 -6.84
CA THR A 161 4.42 13.87 -5.67
C THR A 161 5.23 13.65 -4.41
N HIS A 162 5.10 14.58 -3.46
CA HIS A 162 5.65 14.48 -2.12
C HIS A 162 4.49 14.52 -1.13
N PHE A 163 4.44 13.54 -0.23
CA PHE A 163 3.42 13.47 0.80
C PHE A 163 4.09 13.17 2.15
N VAL A 164 3.75 14.00 3.15
CA VAL A 164 4.32 13.91 4.49
C VAL A 164 3.19 13.84 5.51
N THR A 165 3.31 12.97 6.49
CA THR A 165 2.45 12.95 7.67
C THR A 165 3.31 12.85 8.92
N LEU A 166 2.90 13.56 9.96
CA LEU A 166 3.42 13.40 11.32
C LEU A 166 2.27 12.91 12.19
N ASN A 167 2.54 11.93 13.04
CA ASN A 167 1.55 11.41 13.96
C ASN A 167 2.14 11.21 15.36
N THR A 168 1.23 11.26 16.33
CA THR A 168 1.48 10.92 17.72
C THR A 168 0.38 9.98 18.16
N SER A 169 0.74 8.95 18.92
CA SER A 169 -0.17 7.96 19.46
C SER A 169 0.11 7.74 20.94
N PHE A 170 -0.94 7.49 21.70
CA PHE A 170 -0.95 7.26 23.13
C PHE A 170 -1.57 5.89 23.42
N PRO A 171 -0.81 4.79 23.27
CA PRO A 171 -1.38 3.44 23.20
C PRO A 171 -1.99 2.91 24.50
N ASN A 172 -1.54 3.43 25.65
CA ASN A 172 -1.84 2.83 26.97
C ASN A 172 -2.33 3.89 27.98
N ILE A 173 -3.36 4.65 27.62
CA ILE A 173 -3.99 5.59 28.56
C ILE A 173 -4.91 4.79 29.49
N LYS A 174 -4.56 4.69 30.77
CA LYS A 174 -5.41 4.09 31.80
C LYS A 174 -6.53 5.07 32.14
N VAL A 175 -7.78 4.66 31.93
CA VAL A 175 -8.96 5.49 32.23
C VAL A 175 -9.61 5.02 33.54
N LEU A 176 -9.69 3.70 33.75
CA LEU A 176 -10.19 3.07 34.98
C LEU A 176 -9.37 1.82 35.30
N PRO A 177 -9.46 1.26 36.53
CA PRO A 177 -8.87 -0.03 36.84
C PRO A 177 -9.33 -1.10 35.84
N GLY A 178 -8.38 -1.72 35.13
CA GLY A 178 -8.65 -2.73 34.10
C GLY A 178 -9.07 -2.19 32.73
N ILE A 179 -9.26 -0.87 32.56
CA ILE A 179 -9.70 -0.26 31.29
C ILE A 179 -8.61 0.68 30.75
N GLN A 180 -8.17 0.40 29.53
CA GLN A 180 -7.19 1.21 28.79
C GLN A 180 -7.73 1.60 27.43
N VAL A 181 -7.35 2.80 26.98
CA VAL A 181 -7.69 3.35 25.67
C VAL A 181 -6.39 3.72 24.95
N GLY A 182 -6.32 3.42 23.66
CA GLY A 182 -5.30 3.91 22.75
C GLY A 182 -5.85 5.08 21.92
N LEU A 183 -5.13 6.20 21.88
CA LEU A 183 -5.42 7.35 21.01
C LEU A 183 -4.36 7.51 19.92
#